data_AF-A0A7K5EVR6-F1
#
_entry.id   AF-A0A7K5EVR6-F1
#
_cell.length_a   1.000
_cell.length_b   1.000
_cell.length_c   1.000
_cell.angle_alpha   90.00
_cell.angle_beta   90.00
_cell.angle_gamma   90.00
#
_symmetry.space_group_name_H-M   'P 1'
#
loop_
_entity.id
_entity.type
_entity.pdbx_description
1 polymer ?
#
loop_
_entity_poly.entity_id
_entity_poly.type
_entity_poly.pdbx_seq_one_letter_code
_entity_poly.pdbx_strand_id
1 'polypeptide(L)'
;QPELGKPKRNCYPLPGPDFTFGMYTHKRDGGVPEAIGHWDSVKAKPHKRIMPRDFVALGCRAVDQGCTTAREFALYYKFKDIRCKDKGILTYGCKIPPGMTFGMPPRPATPIFDVMQHRYKELWMEQQRARTVVQHVVKKKVGLTSEVRENRTTFLRTHPLPVKEESFWHPQRFEKVQTPH
;
A
#
# COMPACT_ATOMS: atom_id res chain seq x y z
N GLN A 1 43.23 -15.94 24.36
CA GLN A 1 42.21 -16.63 25.20
C GLN A 1 41.20 -15.59 25.67
N PRO A 2 39.89 -15.87 25.68
CA PRO A 2 38.93 -14.95 26.27
C PRO A 2 39.17 -14.81 27.78
N GLU A 3 39.26 -13.58 28.27
CA GLU A 3 39.42 -13.30 29.71
C GLU A 3 38.09 -13.57 30.42
N LEU A 4 38.10 -14.48 31.39
CA LEU A 4 36.90 -14.85 32.16
C LEU A 4 36.40 -13.63 32.95
N GLY A 5 35.11 -13.30 32.81
CA GLY A 5 34.45 -12.22 33.55
C GLY A 5 34.55 -10.82 32.94
N LYS A 6 35.23 -10.64 31.79
CA LYS A 6 35.24 -9.35 31.08
C LYS A 6 34.36 -9.38 29.83
N PRO A 7 33.63 -8.29 29.53
CA PRO A 7 32.86 -8.20 28.29
C PRO A 7 33.81 -8.17 27.09
N LYS A 8 33.33 -8.65 25.94
CA LYS A 8 34.09 -8.65 24.68
C LYS A 8 34.50 -7.20 24.34
N ARG A 9 35.81 -6.97 24.20
CA ARG A 9 36.35 -5.68 23.79
C ARG A 9 35.85 -5.34 22.38
N ASN A 10 35.11 -4.25 22.25
CA ASN A 10 34.69 -3.69 20.98
C ASN A 10 35.61 -2.49 20.70
N CYS A 11 36.38 -2.51 19.61
CA CYS A 11 37.48 -1.57 19.37
C CYS A 11 37.03 -0.16 18.93
N TYR A 12 35.87 0.31 19.40
CA TYR A 12 35.40 1.65 19.11
C TYR A 12 35.98 2.65 20.13
N PRO A 13 36.44 3.83 19.69
CA PRO A 13 36.82 4.88 20.61
C PRO A 13 35.57 5.34 21.37
N LEU A 14 35.53 5.06 22.67
CA LEU A 14 34.46 5.56 23.54
C LEU A 14 34.77 7.00 23.95
N PRO A 15 33.74 7.84 24.11
CA PRO A 15 33.88 9.14 24.78
C PRO A 15 34.51 8.98 26.18
N GLY A 16 35.16 10.04 26.66
CA GLY A 16 35.86 10.05 27.94
C GLY A 16 34.94 9.75 29.16
N PRO A 17 35.53 9.60 30.36
CA PRO A 17 34.81 9.19 31.56
C PRO A 17 33.67 10.13 31.98
N ASP A 18 33.70 11.39 31.53
CA ASP A 18 32.67 12.39 31.84
C ASP A 18 31.42 12.28 30.93
N PHE A 19 31.45 11.41 29.92
CA PHE A 19 30.33 11.23 29.01
C PHE A 19 29.27 10.32 29.61
N THR A 20 28.05 10.84 29.74
CA THR A 20 26.90 10.04 30.17
C THR A 20 26.24 9.40 28.95
N PHE A 21 26.26 8.06 28.87
CA PHE A 21 25.54 7.32 27.83
C PHE A 21 24.03 7.35 28.09
N GLY A 22 23.25 7.49 27.02
CA GLY A 22 21.78 7.52 27.09
C GLY A 22 21.20 8.79 26.45
N MET A 23 19.88 8.83 26.31
CA MET A 23 19.19 10.03 25.85
C MET A 23 18.94 10.98 27.03
N TYR A 24 19.57 12.15 27.00
CA TYR A 24 19.23 13.23 27.93
C TYR A 24 17.92 13.88 27.51
N THR A 25 16.84 13.61 28.24
CA THR A 25 15.57 14.33 28.11
C THR A 25 15.62 15.60 28.93
N HIS A 26 15.94 16.72 28.28
CA HIS A 26 15.85 18.04 28.88
C HIS A 26 14.38 18.35 29.20
N LYS A 27 13.97 18.13 30.46
CA LYS A 27 12.65 18.55 30.95
C LYS A 27 12.65 20.07 31.14
N ARG A 28 11.93 20.79 30.27
CA ARG A 28 11.61 22.20 30.46
C ARG A 28 10.20 22.28 31.03
N ASP A 29 10.02 21.74 32.22
CA ASP A 29 8.69 21.66 32.85
C ASP A 29 8.41 22.89 33.74
N GLY A 30 9.34 23.87 33.78
CA GLY A 30 9.31 25.12 34.57
C GLY A 30 8.97 25.01 36.05
N GLY A 31 8.91 23.80 36.58
CA GLY A 31 8.58 23.51 37.95
C GLY A 31 7.10 23.75 38.30
N VAL A 32 6.82 23.62 39.60
CA VAL A 32 5.50 23.84 40.21
C VAL A 32 4.86 25.19 39.82
N PRO A 33 5.57 26.34 39.79
CA PRO A 33 4.91 27.61 39.46
C PRO A 33 4.45 27.67 38.00
N GLU A 34 5.19 27.09 37.05
CA GLU A 34 4.76 27.05 35.65
C GLU A 34 3.54 26.13 35.47
N ALA A 35 3.52 25.00 36.19
CA ALA A 35 2.40 24.04 36.17
C ALA A 35 1.08 24.59 36.76
N ILE A 36 1.15 25.39 37.84
CA ILE A 36 -0.04 25.98 38.47
C ILE A 36 -0.50 27.25 37.72
N GLY A 37 0.45 28.06 37.22
CA GLY A 37 0.16 29.36 36.61
C GLY A 37 -0.34 29.34 35.17
N HIS A 38 -0.13 28.25 34.41
CA HIS A 38 -0.34 28.22 32.96
C HIS A 38 -1.38 27.17 32.49
N TRP A 39 -2.52 27.05 33.20
CA TRP A 39 -3.59 26.09 32.85
C TRP A 39 -4.14 26.24 31.41
N ASP A 40 -4.00 27.43 30.81
CA ASP A 40 -4.65 27.80 29.54
C ASP A 40 -3.68 28.04 28.36
N SER A 41 -2.40 27.64 28.48
CA SER A 41 -1.36 28.05 27.52
C SER A 41 -0.93 26.99 26.51
N VAL A 42 -1.43 25.76 26.59
CA VAL A 42 -1.15 24.73 25.57
C VAL A 42 -2.01 25.00 24.33
N LYS A 43 -1.66 26.05 23.59
CA LYS A 43 -2.14 26.20 22.21
C LYS A 43 -1.59 25.00 21.45
N ALA A 44 -2.49 24.11 21.04
CA ALA A 44 -2.13 22.97 20.21
C ALA A 44 -1.28 23.48 19.04
N LYS A 45 -0.02 23.06 18.97
CA LYS A 45 0.81 23.39 17.82
C LYS A 45 0.07 22.86 16.60
N PRO A 46 -0.30 23.70 15.62
CA PRO A 46 -0.95 23.19 14.43
C PRO A 46 0.02 22.21 13.81
N HIS A 47 -0.36 20.94 13.79
CA HIS A 47 0.38 19.94 13.06
C HIS A 47 0.38 20.41 11.60
N LYS A 48 1.52 20.90 11.11
CA LYS A 48 1.66 21.29 9.70
C LYS A 48 1.46 20.01 8.89
N ARG A 49 0.24 19.78 8.42
CA ARG A 49 -0.06 18.68 7.52
C ARG A 49 0.65 18.98 6.21
N ILE A 50 1.80 18.36 6.01
CA ILE A 50 2.49 18.43 4.73
C ILE A 50 1.64 17.62 3.75
N MET A 51 0.92 18.33 2.88
CA MET A 51 0.13 17.67 1.86
C MET A 51 1.05 16.83 0.94
N PRO A 52 0.59 15.65 0.50
CA PRO A 52 1.33 14.88 -0.48
C PRO A 52 1.46 15.68 -1.78
N ARG A 53 2.48 15.34 -2.56
CA ARG A 53 2.75 16.01 -3.84
C ARG A 53 1.75 15.53 -4.90
N ASP A 54 1.30 16.44 -5.75
CA ASP A 54 0.38 16.11 -6.85
C ASP A 54 1.19 15.81 -8.12
N PHE A 55 1.51 14.53 -8.33
CA PHE A 55 2.32 14.11 -9.48
C PHE A 55 1.61 14.29 -10.82
N VAL A 56 0.28 14.26 -10.85
CA VAL A 56 -0.49 14.45 -12.08
C VAL A 56 -0.41 15.91 -12.51
N ALA A 57 -0.71 16.84 -11.60
CA ALA A 57 -0.58 18.26 -11.87
C ALA A 57 0.87 18.66 -12.19
N LEU A 58 1.84 18.06 -11.51
CA LEU A 58 3.26 18.29 -11.74
C LEU A 58 3.71 17.81 -13.12
N GLY A 59 3.24 16.64 -13.57
CA GLY A 59 3.53 16.09 -14.89
C GLY A 59 2.91 16.94 -16.00
N CYS A 60 1.63 17.29 -15.89
CA CYS A 60 0.96 18.15 -16.86
C CYS A 60 1.68 19.50 -17.02
N ARG A 61 2.01 20.17 -15.91
CA ARG A 61 2.71 21.46 -15.97
C ARG A 61 4.15 21.36 -16.43
N ALA A 62 4.82 20.23 -16.24
CA ALA A 62 6.16 20.01 -16.80
C ALA A 62 6.08 19.95 -18.33
N VAL A 63 5.06 19.27 -18.87
CA VAL A 63 4.80 19.23 -20.33
C VAL A 63 4.46 20.62 -20.86
N ASP A 64 3.59 21.38 -20.17
CA ASP A 64 3.24 22.76 -20.55
C ASP A 64 4.47 23.69 -20.58
N GLN A 65 5.50 23.37 -19.81
CA GLN A 65 6.76 24.11 -19.73
C GLN A 65 7.82 23.56 -20.70
N GLY A 66 7.45 22.63 -21.58
CA GLY A 66 8.33 22.07 -22.60
C GLY A 66 9.33 21.04 -22.09
N CYS A 67 9.13 20.44 -20.91
CA CYS A 67 9.94 19.32 -20.47
C CYS A 67 9.63 18.10 -21.35
N THR A 68 10.63 17.62 -22.08
CA THR A 68 10.54 16.47 -22.98
C THR A 68 11.40 15.30 -22.50
N THR A 69 12.48 15.58 -21.79
CA THR A 69 13.44 14.57 -21.33
C THR A 69 13.26 14.24 -19.86
N ALA A 70 13.46 12.97 -19.47
CA ALA A 70 13.36 12.52 -18.07
C ALA A 70 14.23 13.33 -17.09
N ARG A 71 15.41 13.79 -17.54
CA ARG A 71 16.31 14.66 -16.76
C ARG A 71 15.69 16.04 -16.49
N GLU A 72 14.99 16.60 -17.47
CA GLU A 72 14.29 17.88 -17.34
C GLU A 72 13.12 17.74 -16.38
N PHE A 73 12.35 16.65 -16.47
CA PHE A 73 11.33 16.32 -15.47
C PHE A 73 11.91 16.20 -14.06
N ALA A 74 13.05 15.52 -13.88
CA ALA A 74 13.69 15.41 -12.58
C ALA A 74 14.14 16.77 -12.01
N LEU A 75 14.64 17.67 -12.86
CA LEU A 75 14.96 19.04 -12.47
C LEU A 75 13.68 19.82 -12.12
N TYR A 76 12.66 19.73 -12.95
CA TYR A 76 11.36 20.35 -12.72
C TYR A 76 10.75 19.92 -11.38
N TYR A 77 10.82 18.63 -11.07
CA TYR A 77 10.37 18.07 -9.79
C TYR A 77 11.21 18.51 -8.60
N LYS A 78 12.47 18.93 -8.77
CA LYS A 78 13.23 19.53 -7.67
C LYS A 78 12.81 20.98 -7.42
N PHE A 79 12.54 21.74 -8.48
CA PHE A 79 12.24 23.18 -8.37
C PHE A 79 10.77 23.53 -8.12
N LYS A 80 9.81 22.72 -8.57
CA LYS A 80 8.38 23.04 -8.48
C LYS A 80 7.69 22.20 -7.43
N ASP A 81 7.21 22.79 -6.35
CA ASP A 81 6.46 22.07 -5.32
C ASP A 81 4.94 22.26 -5.44
N ILE A 82 4.30 21.33 -6.17
CA ILE A 82 2.84 21.31 -6.33
C ILE A 82 2.26 20.24 -5.40
N ARG A 83 1.47 20.67 -4.43
CA ARG A 83 0.83 19.77 -3.46
C ARG A 83 -0.63 19.53 -3.82
N CYS A 84 -1.13 18.37 -3.43
CA CYS A 84 -2.55 18.10 -3.48
C CYS A 84 -3.27 19.17 -2.67
N LYS A 85 -4.35 19.73 -3.22
CA LYS A 85 -5.26 20.56 -2.43
C LYS A 85 -5.73 19.73 -1.25
N ASP A 86 -5.78 20.35 -0.07
CA ASP A 86 -6.50 19.76 1.05
C ASP A 86 -7.95 19.65 0.58
N LYS A 87 -8.33 18.45 0.12
CA LYS A 87 -9.72 18.09 -0.12
C LYS A 87 -10.27 17.99 1.28
N GLY A 88 -10.54 19.15 1.87
CA GLY A 88 -10.82 19.31 3.27
C GLY A 88 -11.68 18.14 3.67
N ILE A 89 -11.14 17.29 4.55
CA ILE A 89 -11.98 16.39 5.33
C ILE A 89 -13.00 17.34 5.91
N LEU A 90 -14.17 17.35 5.27
CA LEU A 90 -15.27 18.26 5.43
C LEU A 90 -15.09 19.09 6.70
N THR A 91 -14.57 20.31 6.57
CA THR A 91 -14.58 21.29 7.67
C THR A 91 -16.02 21.74 7.97
N TYR A 92 -17.02 20.92 7.64
CA TYR A 92 -18.28 20.85 8.32
C TYR A 92 -18.02 20.21 9.70
N GLY A 93 -17.41 20.99 10.59
CA GLY A 93 -17.85 20.91 11.97
C GLY A 93 -19.34 21.19 11.93
N CYS A 94 -20.15 20.13 11.92
CA CYS A 94 -21.60 20.25 11.95
C CYS A 94 -21.90 21.20 13.10
N LYS A 95 -22.56 22.33 12.82
CA LYS A 95 -22.98 23.27 13.85
C LYS A 95 -23.99 22.52 14.70
N ILE A 96 -23.54 21.94 15.80
CA ILE A 96 -24.41 21.17 16.69
C ILE A 96 -25.35 22.17 17.35
N PRO A 97 -26.68 22.05 17.16
CA PRO A 97 -27.63 22.95 17.77
C PRO A 97 -27.58 22.84 19.31
N PRO A 98 -27.80 23.94 20.06
CA PRO A 98 -27.91 23.89 21.51
C PRO A 98 -29.03 22.93 21.93
N GLY A 99 -28.70 21.93 22.74
CA GLY A 99 -29.65 20.89 23.17
C GLY A 99 -29.56 19.56 22.42
N MET A 100 -28.62 19.40 21.50
CA MET A 100 -28.31 18.09 20.93
C MET A 100 -27.72 17.17 22.01
N THR A 101 -28.40 16.08 22.34
CA THR A 101 -27.85 15.02 23.19
C THR A 101 -26.90 14.17 22.37
N PHE A 102 -25.63 14.10 22.77
CA PHE A 102 -24.66 13.18 22.17
C PHE A 102 -24.90 11.77 22.72
N GLY A 103 -25.09 10.82 21.82
CA GLY A 103 -25.31 9.42 22.14
C GLY A 103 -25.97 8.71 20.97
N MET A 104 -25.62 7.45 20.75
CA MET A 104 -26.36 6.62 19.81
C MET A 104 -27.69 6.25 20.49
N PRO A 105 -28.86 6.57 19.91
CA PRO A 105 -30.12 6.08 20.47
C PRO A 105 -30.03 4.56 20.62
N PRO A 106 -30.66 3.98 21.65
CA PRO A 106 -30.62 2.54 21.85
C PRO A 106 -31.07 1.87 20.54
N ARG A 107 -30.21 0.99 20.00
CA ARG A 107 -30.54 0.26 18.77
C ARG A 107 -31.89 -0.43 19.02
N PRO A 108 -32.91 -0.21 18.16
CA PRO A 108 -34.15 -0.95 18.31
C PRO A 108 -33.83 -2.44 18.31
N ALA A 109 -34.50 -3.20 19.18
CA ALA A 109 -34.34 -4.64 19.21
C ALA A 109 -34.65 -5.20 17.81
N THR A 110 -33.86 -6.18 17.38
CA THR A 110 -34.09 -6.88 16.11
C THR A 110 -35.52 -7.41 16.12
N PRO A 111 -36.41 -6.96 15.21
CA PRO A 111 -37.80 -7.40 15.23
C PRO A 111 -37.84 -8.92 15.06
N ILE A 112 -38.45 -9.61 16.03
CA ILE A 112 -38.47 -11.08 16.06
C ILE A 112 -39.09 -11.69 14.80
N PHE A 113 -40.03 -10.97 14.20
CA PHE A 113 -40.67 -11.35 12.94
C PHE A 113 -39.66 -11.55 11.80
N ASP A 114 -38.71 -10.63 11.63
CA ASP A 114 -37.71 -10.73 10.56
C ASP A 114 -36.74 -11.91 10.78
N VAL A 115 -36.52 -12.29 12.04
CA VAL A 115 -35.73 -13.47 12.41
C VAL A 115 -36.50 -14.75 12.10
N MET A 116 -37.77 -14.84 12.50
CA MET A 116 -38.64 -15.99 12.24
C MET A 116 -38.89 -16.22 10.75
N GLN A 117 -38.96 -15.13 9.97
CA GLN A 117 -39.10 -15.17 8.51
C GLN A 117 -37.78 -15.36 7.76
N HIS A 118 -36.64 -15.49 8.45
CA HIS A 118 -35.32 -15.61 7.84
C HIS A 118 -34.96 -14.47 6.87
N ARG A 119 -35.52 -13.27 7.02
CA ARG A 119 -35.27 -12.14 6.11
C ARG A 119 -33.80 -11.74 6.05
N TYR A 120 -33.08 -11.87 7.16
CA TYR A 120 -31.63 -11.60 7.20
C TYR A 120 -30.82 -12.59 6.35
N LYS A 121 -31.27 -13.85 6.23
CA LYS A 121 -30.67 -14.82 5.31
C LYS A 121 -30.89 -14.39 3.87
N GLU A 122 -32.11 -13.96 3.53
CA GLU A 122 -32.45 -13.51 2.17
C GLU A 122 -31.65 -12.27 1.77
N LEU A 123 -31.58 -11.27 2.66
CA LEU A 123 -30.76 -10.06 2.48
C LEU A 123 -29.28 -10.41 2.28
N TRP A 124 -28.75 -11.34 3.08
CA TRP A 124 -27.37 -11.78 2.94
C TRP A 124 -27.12 -12.48 1.59
N MET A 125 -28.03 -13.36 1.17
CA MET A 125 -27.95 -14.02 -0.14
C MET A 125 -28.00 -13.02 -1.29
N GLU A 126 -28.84 -11.99 -1.19
CA GLU A 126 -28.92 -10.90 -2.17
C GLU A 126 -27.62 -10.09 -2.23
N GLN A 127 -27.05 -9.75 -1.08
CA GLN A 127 -25.74 -9.10 -1.00
C GLN A 127 -24.63 -9.96 -1.63
N GLN A 128 -24.63 -11.27 -1.40
CA GLN A 128 -23.65 -12.17 -2.05
C GLN A 128 -23.84 -12.21 -3.56
N ARG A 129 -25.09 -12.27 -4.06
CA ARG A 129 -25.39 -12.19 -5.50
C ARG A 129 -24.91 -10.88 -6.10
N ALA A 130 -25.24 -9.74 -5.48
CA ALA A 130 -24.78 -8.43 -5.92
C ALA A 130 -23.25 -8.32 -5.95
N ARG A 131 -22.57 -8.80 -4.90
CA ARG A 131 -21.11 -8.85 -4.83
C ARG A 131 -20.50 -9.68 -5.96
N THR A 132 -21.11 -10.82 -6.25
CA THR A 132 -20.67 -11.73 -7.33
C THR A 132 -20.81 -11.06 -8.69
N VAL A 133 -21.95 -10.40 -8.94
CA VAL A 133 -22.18 -9.63 -10.18
C VAL A 133 -21.12 -8.54 -10.36
N VAL A 134 -20.87 -7.74 -9.33
CA VAL A 134 -19.83 -6.69 -9.37
C VAL A 134 -18.45 -7.29 -9.65
N GLN A 135 -18.08 -8.38 -9.00
CA GLN A 135 -16.81 -9.07 -9.26
C GLN A 135 -16.70 -9.59 -10.70
N HIS A 136 -17.77 -10.16 -11.26
CA HIS A 136 -17.78 -10.60 -12.66
C HIS A 136 -17.62 -9.42 -13.63
N VAL A 137 -18.28 -8.29 -13.39
CA VAL A 137 -18.15 -7.08 -14.22
C VAL A 137 -16.74 -6.53 -14.14
N VAL A 138 -16.15 -6.45 -12.94
CA VAL A 138 -14.76 -6.00 -12.76
C VAL A 138 -13.80 -6.94 -13.47
N LYS A 139 -13.92 -8.26 -13.31
CA LYS A 139 -13.09 -9.24 -14.02
C LYS A 139 -13.23 -9.14 -15.54
N LYS A 140 -14.44 -8.97 -16.07
CA LYS A 140 -14.68 -8.75 -17.50
C LYS A 140 -14.04 -7.46 -18.01
N LYS A 141 -14.17 -6.36 -17.26
CA LYS A 141 -13.52 -5.08 -17.60
C LYS A 141 -12.00 -5.20 -17.58
N VAL A 142 -11.43 -5.81 -16.52
CA VAL A 142 -9.98 -6.04 -16.42
C VAL A 142 -9.48 -6.90 -17.56
N GLY A 143 -10.17 -7.99 -17.92
CA GLY A 143 -9.79 -8.83 -19.06
C GLY A 143 -9.93 -8.16 -20.44
N LEU A 144 -10.79 -7.13 -20.55
CA LEU A 144 -10.93 -6.33 -21.78
C LEU A 144 -9.89 -5.20 -21.87
N THR A 145 -9.50 -4.61 -20.73
CA THR A 145 -8.54 -3.49 -20.68
C THR A 145 -7.09 -3.95 -20.50
N SER A 146 -6.86 -5.13 -19.93
CA SER A 146 -5.52 -5.72 -19.90
C SER A 146 -5.29 -6.38 -21.25
N GLU A 147 -4.43 -5.79 -22.09
CA GLU A 147 -3.72 -6.60 -23.07
C GLU A 147 -3.02 -7.71 -22.30
N VAL A 148 -3.57 -8.92 -22.35
CA VAL A 148 -2.96 -10.10 -21.74
C VAL A 148 -1.65 -10.27 -22.50
N ARG A 149 -0.53 -9.79 -21.93
CA ARG A 149 0.79 -9.93 -22.53
C ARG A 149 1.02 -11.42 -22.74
N GLU A 150 0.96 -11.85 -23.99
CA GLU A 150 1.16 -13.24 -24.34
C GLU A 150 2.61 -13.60 -23.99
N ASN A 151 2.75 -14.56 -23.07
CA ASN A 151 4.06 -15.10 -22.74
C ASN A 151 4.33 -16.30 -23.65
N ARG A 152 5.59 -16.68 -23.82
CA ARG A 152 6.00 -17.83 -24.66
C ARG A 152 5.19 -19.10 -24.36
N THR A 153 4.79 -19.31 -23.10
CA THR A 153 3.97 -20.46 -22.68
C THR A 153 2.54 -20.41 -23.19
N THR A 154 1.87 -19.24 -23.21
CA THR A 154 0.50 -19.11 -23.75
C THR A 154 0.51 -19.26 -25.27
N PHE A 155 1.54 -18.74 -25.94
CA PHE A 155 1.75 -18.89 -27.38
C PHE A 155 1.97 -20.35 -27.80
N LEU A 156 2.79 -21.11 -27.07
CA LEU A 156 3.02 -22.53 -27.35
C LEU A 156 1.79 -23.41 -27.09
N ARG A 157 0.82 -22.92 -26.31
CA ARG A 157 -0.46 -23.61 -26.07
C ARG A 157 -1.42 -23.47 -27.25
N THR A 158 -1.47 -22.30 -27.89
CA THR A 158 -2.28 -22.04 -29.09
C THR A 158 -1.58 -22.54 -30.36
N HIS A 159 -0.26 -22.51 -30.37
CA HIS A 159 0.59 -22.99 -31.47
C HIS A 159 1.49 -24.12 -30.97
N PRO A 160 0.97 -25.36 -30.87
CA PRO A 160 1.81 -26.51 -30.57
C PRO A 160 2.91 -26.61 -31.64
N LEU A 161 4.14 -26.85 -31.19
CA LEU A 161 5.25 -27.04 -32.12
C LEU A 161 4.94 -28.25 -33.01
N PRO A 162 5.30 -28.21 -34.30
CA PRO A 162 5.16 -29.37 -35.17
C PRO A 162 5.85 -30.55 -34.49
N VAL A 163 5.13 -31.67 -34.39
CA VAL A 163 5.66 -32.91 -33.86
C VAL A 163 6.88 -33.23 -34.71
N LYS A 164 8.07 -33.09 -34.13
CA LYS A 164 9.27 -33.61 -34.76
C LYS A 164 9.05 -35.11 -34.78
N GLU A 165 8.98 -35.68 -35.97
CA GLU A 165 9.16 -37.12 -36.11
C GLU A 165 10.50 -37.43 -35.44
N GLU A 166 10.43 -38.09 -34.29
CA GLU A 166 11.62 -38.53 -33.59
C GLU A 166 12.28 -39.52 -34.52
N SER A 167 13.27 -39.02 -35.27
CA SER A 167 14.18 -39.88 -36.02
C SER A 167 14.99 -40.60 -34.95
N PHE A 168 14.44 -41.70 -34.45
CA PHE A 168 15.18 -42.65 -33.63
C PHE A 168 16.45 -42.93 -34.41
N TRP A 169 17.58 -42.59 -33.82
CA TRP A 169 18.89 -42.78 -34.43
C TRP A 169 18.96 -44.21 -34.96
N HIS A 170 19.00 -44.37 -36.29
CA HIS A 170 19.27 -45.65 -36.94
C HIS A 170 20.76 -45.66 -37.28
N PRO A 171 21.63 -46.23 -36.41
CA PRO A 171 23.02 -46.38 -36.77
C PRO A 171 23.16 -47.28 -38.00
N GLN A 172 23.75 -46.75 -39.08
CA GLN A 172 23.98 -47.43 -40.36
C GLN A 172 24.68 -48.80 -40.24
N ARG A 173 25.36 -49.07 -39.11
CA ARG A 173 26.04 -50.33 -38.85
C ARG A 173 25.09 -51.54 -38.74
N PHE A 174 23.78 -51.31 -38.57
CA PHE A 174 22.77 -52.38 -38.51
C PHE A 174 22.02 -52.59 -39.83
N GLU A 175 22.41 -51.92 -40.93
CA GLU A 175 21.67 -51.95 -42.19
C GLU A 175 21.98 -53.17 -43.09
N LYS A 176 22.90 -54.06 -42.70
CA LYS A 176 23.24 -55.25 -43.50
C LYS A 176 23.50 -56.50 -42.67
N VAL A 177 22.45 -57.31 -42.52
CA VAL A 177 22.57 -58.78 -42.55
C VAL A 177 21.48 -59.28 -43.48
N GLN A 178 21.83 -59.52 -44.75
CA GLN A 178 20.99 -60.34 -45.62
C GLN A 178 21.09 -61.77 -45.09
N THR A 179 19.97 -62.32 -44.63
CA THR A 179 19.82 -63.75 -44.35
C THR A 179 19.95 -64.52 -45.67
N PRO A 180 20.89 -65.48 -45.80
CA PRO A 180 20.86 -66.43 -46.89
C PRO A 180 19.76 -67.49 -46.63
N HIS A 181 19.26 -68.05 -47.74
CA HIS A 181 18.29 -69.14 -47.83
C HIS A 181 18.60 -70.36 -46.96
#